data_AF-K2DQT3-F1
#
_entry.id   AF-K2DQT3-F1
#
_cell.length_a   1.000
_cell.length_b   1.000
_cell.length_c   1.000
_cell.angle_alpha   90.00
_cell.angle_beta   90.00
_cell.angle_gamma   90.00
#
_symmetry.space_group_name_H-M   'P 1'
#
loop_
_entity.id
_entity.type
_entity.pdbx_description
1 polymer ?
#
loop_
_entity_poly.entity_id
_entity_poly.type
_entity_poly.pdbx_seq_one_letter_code
_entity_poly.pdbx_strand_id
1 'polypeptide(L)'
;QVNPMFKQAIKEASPETKPDLKGDLEKASLFVKCLQQRNHTMERLLMRVVSLQREFILHGEKYLKPVTRAQISREMEVHESTISRAVANKAVQLPNRRIVPLSEFFDRSLNIRSVLKEIIEGEPKPYSDSDLVELLSENGFNVARRTVAKYRAIEGILPAHLRKAMAKGK
;
A
#
# COMPACT_ATOMS: atom_id res chain seq x y z
N GLN A 1 -10.71 -8.71 -25.07
CA GLN A 1 -11.69 -9.51 -25.83
C GLN A 1 -11.06 -10.82 -26.23
N VAL A 2 -11.84 -11.88 -26.47
CA VAL A 2 -11.33 -13.15 -26.99
C VAL A 2 -10.94 -13.00 -28.47
N ASN A 3 -9.85 -13.64 -28.88
CA ASN A 3 -9.28 -13.52 -30.23
C ASN A 3 -10.33 -13.81 -31.34
N PRO A 4 -10.56 -12.88 -32.29
CA PRO A 4 -11.51 -13.08 -33.39
C PRO A 4 -11.21 -14.29 -34.27
N MET A 5 -9.92 -14.63 -34.47
CA MET A 5 -9.51 -15.81 -35.26
C MET A 5 -9.99 -17.12 -34.64
N PHE A 6 -10.09 -17.19 -33.30
CA PHE A 6 -10.60 -18.38 -32.62
C PHE A 6 -12.10 -18.59 -32.87
N LYS A 7 -12.85 -17.49 -33.03
CA LYS A 7 -14.28 -17.54 -33.41
C LYS A 7 -14.48 -17.99 -34.86
N GLN A 8 -13.55 -17.66 -35.76
CA GLN A 8 -13.55 -18.16 -37.14
C GLN A 8 -13.18 -19.65 -37.19
N ALA A 9 -12.16 -20.08 -36.44
CA ALA A 9 -11.76 -21.48 -36.35
C ALA A 9 -12.90 -22.40 -35.87
N ILE A 10 -13.75 -21.95 -34.94
CA ILE A 10 -14.95 -22.70 -34.50
C ILE A 10 -15.98 -22.89 -35.63
N LYS A 11 -16.10 -21.92 -36.55
CA LYS A 11 -17.03 -22.02 -37.69
C LYS A 11 -16.54 -23.03 -38.72
N GLU A 12 -15.22 -23.08 -38.93
CA GLU A 12 -14.53 -23.93 -39.91
C GLU A 12 -14.21 -25.35 -39.39
N ALA A 13 -14.33 -25.58 -38.08
CA ALA A 13 -14.03 -26.87 -37.46
C ALA A 13 -14.99 -28.00 -37.87
N SER A 14 -14.53 -29.25 -37.74
CA SER A 14 -15.35 -30.45 -37.98
C SER A 14 -16.42 -30.63 -36.88
N PRO A 15 -17.54 -31.32 -37.17
CA PRO A 15 -18.62 -31.54 -36.20
C PRO A 15 -18.18 -32.19 -34.89
N GLU A 16 -17.15 -33.03 -34.95
CA GLU A 16 -16.58 -33.78 -33.82
C GLU A 16 -15.72 -32.90 -32.89
N THR A 17 -15.02 -31.89 -33.42
CA THR A 17 -14.13 -30.99 -32.65
C THR A 17 -14.80 -29.69 -32.21
N LYS A 18 -15.94 -29.33 -32.82
CA LYS A 18 -16.79 -28.20 -32.41
C LYS A 18 -17.16 -28.15 -30.92
N PRO A 19 -17.56 -29.24 -30.25
CA PRO A 19 -17.89 -29.19 -28.82
C PRO A 19 -16.70 -28.78 -27.95
N ASP A 20 -15.51 -29.32 -28.22
CA ASP A 20 -14.30 -28.99 -27.45
C ASP A 20 -13.87 -27.53 -27.64
N LEU A 21 -13.87 -27.04 -28.88
CA LEU A 21 -13.54 -25.65 -29.20
C LEU A 21 -14.56 -24.65 -28.61
N LYS A 22 -15.84 -25.03 -28.51
CA LYS A 22 -16.86 -24.25 -27.79
C LYS A 22 -16.57 -24.22 -26.29
N GLY A 23 -16.20 -25.35 -25.69
CA GLY A 23 -15.79 -25.40 -24.29
C GLY A 23 -14.60 -24.50 -23.98
N ASP A 24 -13.61 -24.45 -24.86
CA ASP A 24 -12.47 -23.54 -24.72
C ASP A 24 -12.84 -22.07 -24.93
N LEU A 25 -13.78 -21.77 -25.83
CA LEU A 25 -14.34 -20.42 -25.97
C LEU A 25 -15.06 -19.96 -24.70
N GLU A 26 -15.81 -20.85 -24.04
CA GLU A 26 -16.48 -20.56 -22.78
C GLU A 26 -15.48 -20.28 -21.66
N LYS A 27 -14.43 -21.12 -21.52
CA LYS A 27 -13.33 -20.89 -20.58
C LYS A 27 -12.64 -19.54 -20.84
N ALA A 28 -12.35 -19.23 -22.11
CA ALA A 28 -11.73 -17.96 -22.49
C ALA A 28 -12.64 -16.76 -22.17
N SER A 29 -13.95 -16.91 -22.40
CA SER A 29 -14.93 -15.86 -22.10
C SER A 29 -15.06 -15.62 -20.60
N LEU A 30 -15.10 -16.69 -19.80
CA LEU A 30 -15.08 -16.62 -18.35
C LEU A 30 -13.80 -15.95 -17.85
N PHE A 31 -12.65 -16.31 -18.42
CA PHE A 31 -11.37 -15.68 -18.07
C PHE A 31 -11.37 -14.18 -18.34
N VAL A 32 -11.86 -13.74 -19.50
CA VAL A 32 -12.00 -12.31 -19.83
C VAL A 32 -12.91 -11.61 -18.83
N LYS A 33 -14.03 -12.23 -18.46
CA LYS A 33 -14.96 -11.69 -17.45
C LYS A 33 -14.28 -11.54 -16.09
N CYS A 34 -13.54 -12.55 -15.64
CA CYS A 34 -12.76 -12.49 -14.40
C CYS A 34 -11.71 -11.38 -14.42
N LEU A 35 -11.02 -11.19 -15.57
CA LEU A 35 -10.04 -10.13 -15.74
C LEU A 35 -10.69 -8.74 -15.66
N GLN A 36 -11.84 -8.55 -16.31
CA GLN A 36 -12.61 -7.31 -16.24
C GLN A 36 -13.07 -7.02 -14.82
N GLN A 37 -13.59 -8.01 -14.10
CA GLN A 37 -14.00 -7.86 -12.72
C GLN A 37 -12.82 -7.49 -11.82
N ARG A 38 -11.66 -8.12 -12.01
CA ARG A 38 -10.42 -7.76 -11.29
C ARG A 38 -10.04 -6.31 -11.54
N ASN A 39 -10.05 -5.85 -12.79
CA ASN A 39 -9.69 -4.49 -13.14
C ASN A 39 -10.70 -3.48 -12.55
N HIS A 40 -11.99 -3.79 -12.60
CA HIS A 40 -13.04 -2.96 -12.01
C HIS A 40 -12.90 -2.83 -10.48
N THR A 41 -12.65 -3.93 -9.77
CA THR A 41 -12.38 -3.89 -8.33
C THR A 41 -11.14 -3.07 -8.00
N MET A 42 -10.08 -3.20 -8.80
CA MET A 42 -8.85 -2.41 -8.65
C MET A 42 -9.08 -0.92 -8.86
N GLU A 43 -9.83 -0.55 -9.88
CA GLU A 43 -10.17 0.84 -10.17
C GLU A 43 -10.97 1.47 -9.03
N ARG A 44 -12.03 0.80 -8.57
CA ARG A 44 -12.82 1.24 -7.41
C ARG A 44 -11.94 1.40 -6.16
N LEU A 45 -11.02 0.47 -5.92
CA LEU A 45 -10.12 0.49 -4.77
C LEU A 45 -9.21 1.71 -4.84
N LEU A 46 -8.58 1.93 -5.99
CA LEU A 46 -7.67 3.05 -6.20
C LEU A 46 -8.39 4.39 -6.09
N MET A 47 -9.56 4.55 -6.70
CA MET A 47 -10.35 5.78 -6.56
C MET A 47 -10.63 6.11 -5.09
N ARG A 48 -10.98 5.09 -4.30
CA ARG A 48 -11.25 5.28 -2.88
C ARG A 48 -9.99 5.63 -2.08
N VAL A 49 -8.90 4.89 -2.29
CA VAL A 49 -7.62 5.14 -1.62
C VAL A 49 -7.11 6.54 -1.94
N VAL A 50 -7.13 6.96 -3.21
CA VAL A 50 -6.70 8.30 -3.65
C VAL A 50 -7.56 9.40 -3.03
N SER A 51 -8.87 9.20 -2.96
CA SER A 51 -9.79 10.16 -2.32
C SER A 51 -9.47 10.35 -0.83
N LEU A 52 -9.23 9.26 -0.10
CA LEU A 52 -8.90 9.30 1.33
C LEU A 52 -7.51 9.89 1.58
N GLN A 53 -6.53 9.52 0.74
CA GLN A 53 -5.11 9.82 0.91
C GLN A 53 -4.65 11.03 0.08
N ARG A 54 -5.57 11.93 -0.27
CA ARG A 54 -5.26 13.14 -1.05
C ARG A 54 -4.12 13.95 -0.42
N GLU A 55 -4.16 14.14 0.89
CA GLU A 55 -3.13 14.91 1.62
C GLU A 55 -1.75 14.23 1.54
N PHE A 56 -1.70 12.90 1.67
CA PHE A 56 -0.46 12.14 1.49
C PHE A 56 0.12 12.28 0.08
N ILE A 57 -0.74 12.23 -0.94
CA ILE A 57 -0.32 12.32 -2.35
C ILE A 57 0.26 13.70 -2.67
N LEU A 58 -0.31 14.76 -2.07
CA LEU A 58 0.08 16.15 -2.33
C LEU A 58 1.23 16.63 -1.44
N HIS A 59 1.23 16.26 -0.16
CA HIS A 59 2.11 16.82 0.86
C HIS A 59 3.10 15.80 1.45
N GLY A 60 2.97 14.51 1.12
CA GLY A 60 3.91 13.45 1.51
C GLY A 60 3.49 12.63 2.74
N GLU A 61 4.41 11.77 3.19
CA GLU A 61 4.17 10.68 4.15
C GLU A 61 3.62 11.12 5.51
N LYS A 62 4.00 12.34 5.95
CA LYS A 62 3.52 12.96 7.20
C LYS A 62 2.00 13.11 7.25
N TYR A 63 1.36 13.27 6.09
CA TYR A 63 -0.07 13.50 5.97
C TYR A 63 -0.86 12.22 5.65
N LEU A 64 -0.23 11.04 5.81
CA LEU A 64 -0.92 9.77 5.67
C LEU A 64 -2.04 9.64 6.70
N LYS A 65 -3.27 9.47 6.22
CA LYS A 65 -4.42 9.22 7.07
C LYS A 65 -4.49 7.73 7.42
N PRO A 66 -4.54 7.34 8.70
CA PRO A 66 -4.62 5.94 9.07
C PRO A 66 -5.89 5.28 8.50
N VAL A 67 -5.74 4.31 7.60
CA VAL A 67 -6.84 3.50 7.07
C VAL A 67 -6.47 2.02 7.09
N THR A 68 -7.44 1.16 7.40
CA THR A 68 -7.22 -0.30 7.44
C THR A 68 -7.83 -0.98 6.23
N ARG A 69 -7.25 -2.12 5.83
CA ARG A 69 -7.80 -2.95 4.75
C ARG A 69 -9.23 -3.42 5.08
N ALA A 70 -9.50 -3.76 6.34
CA ALA A 70 -10.83 -4.09 6.84
C ALA A 70 -11.86 -2.96 6.69
N GLN A 71 -11.43 -1.70 6.84
CA GLN A 71 -12.33 -0.55 6.65
C GLN A 71 -12.74 -0.41 5.18
N ILE A 72 -11.76 -0.49 4.27
CA ILE A 72 -12.02 -0.45 2.82
C ILE A 72 -12.83 -1.66 2.36
N SER A 73 -12.56 -2.85 2.91
CA SER A 73 -13.27 -4.07 2.53
C SER A 73 -14.77 -3.98 2.85
N ARG A 74 -15.13 -3.39 4.01
CA ARG A 74 -16.53 -3.12 4.37
C ARG A 74 -17.20 -2.13 3.42
N GLU A 75 -16.52 -1.05 3.05
CA GLU A 75 -17.06 -0.04 2.14
C GLU A 75 -17.24 -0.55 0.71
N MET A 76 -16.37 -1.45 0.26
CA MET A 76 -16.40 -2.01 -1.08
C MET A 76 -17.21 -3.31 -1.20
N GLU A 77 -17.77 -3.81 -0.09
CA GLU A 77 -18.51 -5.07 -0.01
C GLU A 77 -17.70 -6.27 -0.54
N VAL A 78 -16.41 -6.31 -0.23
CA VAL A 78 -15.52 -7.43 -0.59
C VAL A 78 -14.82 -7.99 0.64
N HIS A 79 -14.35 -9.23 0.55
CA HIS A 79 -13.55 -9.82 1.61
C HIS A 79 -12.22 -9.08 1.81
N GLU A 80 -11.77 -8.98 3.05
CA GLU A 80 -10.48 -8.37 3.39
C GLU A 80 -9.31 -9.08 2.68
N SER A 81 -9.39 -10.41 2.53
CA SER A 81 -8.40 -11.19 1.79
C SER A 81 -8.28 -10.77 0.32
N THR A 82 -9.38 -10.35 -0.31
CA THR A 82 -9.40 -9.82 -1.68
C THR A 82 -8.64 -8.50 -1.75
N ILE A 83 -8.86 -7.58 -0.80
CA ILE A 83 -8.11 -6.31 -0.72
C ILE A 83 -6.63 -6.56 -0.44
N SER A 84 -6.31 -7.45 0.50
CA SER A 84 -4.94 -7.79 0.85
C SER A 84 -4.16 -8.32 -0.35
N ARG A 85 -4.74 -9.25 -1.12
CA ARG A 85 -4.15 -9.78 -2.36
C ARG A 85 -4.05 -8.73 -3.47
N ALA A 86 -5.06 -7.87 -3.59
CA ALA A 86 -5.07 -6.80 -4.57
C ALA A 86 -3.91 -5.81 -4.34
N VAL A 87 -3.57 -5.55 -3.07
CA VAL A 87 -2.57 -4.56 -2.67
C VAL A 87 -1.13 -5.11 -2.61
N ALA A 88 -0.93 -6.38 -2.23
CA ALA A 88 0.38 -6.92 -1.84
C ALA A 88 1.50 -6.81 -2.89
N ASN A 89 1.18 -6.89 -4.19
CA ASN A 89 2.18 -6.90 -5.27
C ASN A 89 1.92 -5.80 -6.31
N LYS A 90 1.48 -4.63 -5.84
CA LYS A 90 1.20 -3.49 -6.72
C LYS A 90 1.88 -2.26 -6.19
N ALA A 91 2.38 -1.46 -7.13
CA ALA A 91 2.90 -0.13 -6.88
C ALA A 91 2.15 0.87 -7.75
N VAL A 92 2.13 2.11 -7.30
CA VAL A 92 1.51 3.23 -8.00
C VAL A 92 2.53 4.34 -8.16
N GLN A 93 2.48 5.01 -9.31
CA GLN A 93 3.26 6.22 -9.53
C GLN A 93 2.46 7.43 -9.01
N LEU A 94 3.08 8.19 -8.12
CA LEU A 94 2.54 9.44 -7.59
C LEU A 94 2.83 10.61 -8.55
N PRO A 95 2.11 11.75 -8.43
CA PRO A 95 2.34 12.94 -9.26
C PRO A 95 3.78 13.48 -9.21
N ASN A 96 4.46 13.30 -8.07
CA ASN A 96 5.87 13.65 -7.89
C ASN A 96 6.86 12.64 -8.53
N ARG A 97 6.37 11.75 -9.40
CA ARG A 97 7.10 10.67 -10.10
C ARG A 97 7.65 9.56 -9.20
N ARG A 98 7.42 9.59 -7.89
CA ARG A 98 7.80 8.50 -6.99
C ARG A 98 6.90 7.29 -7.23
N ILE A 99 7.50 6.10 -7.26
CA ILE A 99 6.77 4.83 -7.29
C ILE A 99 6.70 4.32 -5.86
N VAL A 100 5.49 4.13 -5.34
CA VAL A 100 5.26 3.65 -3.97
C VAL A 100 4.43 2.36 -4.00
N PRO A 101 4.77 1.35 -3.17
CA PRO A 101 3.92 0.20 -2.95
C PRO A 101 2.52 0.62 -2.47
N LEU A 102 1.48 0.01 -3.02
CA LEU A 102 0.10 0.31 -2.61
C LEU A 102 -0.16 -0.06 -1.14
N SER A 103 0.67 -0.96 -0.58
CA SER A 103 0.63 -1.32 0.83
C SER A 103 0.96 -0.18 1.79
N GLU A 104 1.76 0.80 1.35
CA GLU A 104 2.17 1.94 2.20
C GLU A 104 0.98 2.82 2.59
N PHE A 105 -0.04 2.93 1.74
CA PHE A 105 -1.26 3.69 2.05
C PHE A 105 -2.06 3.10 3.23
N PHE A 106 -1.75 1.86 3.65
CA PHE A 106 -2.36 1.17 4.77
C PHE A 106 -1.41 1.03 5.97
N ASP A 107 -0.18 1.55 5.89
CA ASP A 107 0.78 1.51 6.98
C ASP A 107 0.51 2.65 7.97
N ARG A 108 -0.25 2.33 9.02
CA ARG A 108 -0.57 3.26 10.11
C ARG A 108 0.63 3.81 10.87
N SER A 109 1.80 3.19 10.72
CA SER A 109 3.02 3.64 11.39
C SER A 109 3.88 4.56 10.52
N LEU A 110 3.62 4.65 9.21
CA LEU A 110 4.44 5.44 8.30
C LEU A 110 4.43 6.93 8.67
N ASN A 111 3.27 7.52 8.92
CA ASN A 111 3.18 8.93 9.35
C ASN A 111 3.96 9.22 10.65
N ILE A 112 3.83 8.36 11.66
CA ILE A 112 4.53 8.50 12.94
C ILE A 112 6.04 8.33 12.73
N ARG A 113 6.46 7.39 11.87
CA ARG A 113 7.86 7.17 11.54
C ARG A 113 8.47 8.37 10.80
N SER A 114 7.75 8.96 9.85
CA SER A 114 8.22 10.17 9.14
C SER A 114 8.39 11.35 10.10
N VAL A 115 7.43 11.59 11.00
CA VAL A 115 7.53 12.66 12.01
C VAL A 115 8.65 12.37 13.01
N LEU A 116 8.80 11.12 13.45
CA LEU A 116 9.89 10.69 14.32
C LEU A 116 11.26 10.97 13.68
N LYS A 117 11.40 10.71 12.38
CA LYS A 117 12.62 10.98 11.61
C LYS A 117 12.90 12.48 11.52
N GLU A 118 11.90 13.31 11.23
CA GLU A 118 12.05 14.78 11.23
C GLU A 118 12.53 15.32 12.58
N ILE A 119 11.94 14.84 13.70
CA ILE A 119 12.35 15.24 15.05
C ILE A 119 13.81 14.86 15.31
N ILE A 120 14.21 13.67 14.89
CA ILE A 120 15.57 13.15 15.07
C ILE A 120 16.58 13.89 14.18
N GLU A 121 16.23 14.25 12.95
CA GLU A 121 17.11 15.00 12.05
C GLU A 121 17.37 16.43 12.54
N GLY A 122 16.38 17.05 13.19
CA GLY A 122 16.49 18.39 13.78
C GLY A 122 17.04 18.43 15.21
N GLU A 123 17.45 17.30 15.79
CA GLU A 123 17.79 17.24 17.21
C GLU A 123 19.15 17.93 17.51
N PRO A 124 19.20 18.91 18.45
CA PRO A 124 20.46 19.54 18.83
C PRO A 124 21.37 18.59 19.63
N LYS A 125 20.77 17.60 20.28
CA LYS A 125 21.44 16.50 21.00
C LYS A 125 20.59 15.24 20.84
N PRO A 126 21.20 14.03 20.83
CA PRO A 126 20.44 12.79 20.71
C PRO A 126 19.37 12.67 21.79
N TYR A 127 18.10 12.79 21.38
CA TYR A 127 16.95 12.66 22.27
C TYR A 127 16.82 11.22 22.77
N SER A 128 16.41 11.09 24.04
CA SER A 128 16.07 9.80 24.63
C SER A 128 14.75 9.27 24.04
N ASP A 129 14.52 7.96 24.12
CA ASP A 129 13.23 7.41 23.67
C ASP A 129 12.04 7.97 24.48
N SER A 130 12.27 8.50 25.69
CA SER A 130 11.23 9.18 26.48
C SER A 130 10.95 10.59 25.95
N ASP A 131 12.00 11.35 25.61
CA ASP A 131 11.87 12.70 25.05
C ASP A 131 11.13 12.64 23.71
N LEU A 132 11.42 11.62 22.89
CA LEU A 132 10.75 11.39 21.62
C LEU A 132 9.25 11.05 21.79
N VAL A 133 8.86 10.41 22.90
CA VAL A 133 7.44 10.19 23.21
C VAL A 133 6.73 11.52 23.48
N GLU A 134 7.36 12.40 24.26
CA GLU A 134 6.79 13.72 24.59
C GLU A 134 6.64 14.58 23.33
N LEU A 135 7.69 14.67 22.51
CA LEU A 135 7.66 15.43 21.25
C LEU A 135 6.63 14.86 20.24
N LEU A 136 6.48 13.54 20.17
CA LEU A 136 5.43 12.93 19.34
C LEU A 136 4.03 13.23 19.87
N SER A 137 3.85 13.26 21.19
CA SER A 137 2.59 13.64 21.85
C SER A 137 2.20 15.09 21.51
N GLU A 138 3.16 16.02 21.53
CA GLU A 138 2.96 17.42 21.11
C GLU A 138 2.51 17.55 19.64
N ASN A 139 2.96 16.62 18.79
CA ASN A 139 2.54 16.52 17.38
C ASN A 139 1.21 15.75 17.21
N GLY A 140 0.52 15.39 18.30
CA GLY A 140 -0.77 14.69 18.28
C GLY A 140 -0.67 13.15 18.22
N PHE A 141 0.53 12.58 18.39
CA PHE A 141 0.75 11.14 18.33
C PHE A 141 1.05 10.55 19.72
N ASN A 142 0.02 9.98 20.35
CA ASN A 142 0.17 9.26 21.62
C ASN A 142 0.72 7.85 21.38
N VAL A 143 2.01 7.65 21.61
CA VAL A 143 2.70 6.36 21.47
C VAL A 143 3.49 5.99 22.72
N ALA A 144 3.57 4.70 23.02
CA ALA A 144 4.40 4.21 24.12
C ALA A 144 5.89 4.23 23.75
N ARG A 145 6.77 4.37 24.74
CA ARG A 145 8.23 4.34 24.56
C ARG A 145 8.73 3.10 23.79
N ARG A 146 8.16 1.92 24.05
CA ARG A 146 8.50 0.67 23.33
C ARG A 146 8.16 0.77 21.84
N THR A 147 7.08 1.47 21.50
CA THR A 147 6.64 1.72 20.12
C THR A 147 7.62 2.65 19.41
N VAL A 148 8.07 3.71 20.08
CA VAL A 148 9.12 4.61 19.56
C VAL A 148 10.40 3.83 19.28
N ALA A 149 10.87 3.01 20.23
CA ALA A 149 12.06 2.18 20.03
C ALA A 149 11.91 1.22 18.84
N LYS A 150 10.74 0.60 18.67
CA LYS A 150 10.42 -0.25 17.52
C LYS A 150 10.46 0.53 16.21
N TYR A 151 9.81 1.68 16.14
CA TYR A 151 9.76 2.53 14.95
C TYR A 151 11.14 3.05 14.57
N ARG A 152 11.92 3.48 15.56
CA ARG A 152 13.32 3.90 15.40
C ARG A 152 14.17 2.77 14.77
N ALA A 153 13.99 1.54 15.23
CA ALA A 153 14.70 0.37 14.69
C ALA A 153 14.28 0.04 13.24
N ILE A 154 13.00 0.20 12.88
CA ILE A 154 12.51 0.03 11.50
C ILE A 154 13.18 1.04 10.55
N GLU A 155 13.34 2.28 11.00
CA GLU A 155 14.02 3.35 10.25
C GLU A 155 15.56 3.24 10.30
N GLY A 156 16.12 2.22 10.95
CA GLY A 156 17.57 2.01 11.05
C GLY A 156 18.31 2.99 11.97
N ILE A 157 17.59 3.70 12.84
CA ILE A 157 18.18 4.73 13.71
C ILE A 157 18.67 4.11 15.03
N LEU A 158 19.89 4.43 15.44
CA LEU A 158 20.49 3.92 16.67
C LEU A 158 19.92 4.59 17.95
N PRO A 159 20.02 3.92 19.12
CA PRO A 159 19.60 4.51 20.38
C PRO A 159 20.40 5.76 20.74
N ALA A 160 19.79 6.67 21.51
CA ALA A 160 20.37 7.94 21.94
C ALA A 160 21.81 7.82 22.47
N HIS A 161 22.08 6.82 23.32
CA HIS A 161 23.40 6.61 23.92
C HIS A 161 24.49 6.29 22.88
N LEU A 162 24.18 5.49 21.86
CA LEU A 162 25.12 5.16 20.78
C LEU A 162 25.31 6.34 19.83
N ARG A 163 24.23 7.06 19.50
CA ARG A 163 24.30 8.27 18.66
C ARG A 163 25.16 9.36 19.32
N LYS A 164 25.05 9.50 20.63
CA LYS A 164 25.86 10.44 21.42
C LYS A 164 27.35 10.08 21.43
N ALA A 165 27.70 8.79 21.41
CA ALA A 165 29.08 8.35 21.30
C ALA A 165 29.68 8.66 19.91
N MET A 166 28.90 8.49 18.83
CA MET A 166 29.32 8.84 17.47
C MET A 166 29.49 10.35 17.27
N ALA A 167 28.62 11.17 17.86
CA ALA A 167 28.72 12.62 17.78
C ALA A 167 29.93 13.21 18.53
N LYS A 168 30.50 12.46 19.50
CA LYS A 168 31.71 12.85 20.24
C LYS A 168 33.02 12.36 19.60
N GLY A 169 32.95 11.46 18.62
CA GLY A 169 34.11 10.91 17.92
C GLY A 169 34.42 11.57 16.57
N LYS A 170 33.64 12.58 16.18
CA LYS A 170 33.92 13.52 15.09
C LYS A 170 34.38 14.84 15.68
#